data_AF-A0A8I0SQA3-F1
#
_entry.id   AF-A0A8I0SQA3-F1
#
_cell.length_a   1.000
_cell.length_b   1.000
_cell.length_c   1.000
_cell.angle_alpha   90.00
_cell.angle_beta   90.00
_cell.angle_gamma   90.00
#
_symmetry.space_group_name_H-M   'P 1'
#
loop_
_entity.id
_entity.type
_entity.pdbx_description
1 polymer ?
#
loop_
_entity_poly.entity_id
_entity_poly.type
_entity_poly.pdbx_seq_one_letter_code
_entity_poly.pdbx_strand_id
1 'polypeptide(L)'
;MGGHMKFGMWIMATGLMLGTGLFLMAVFDVDPWKDPGYNYAPPIAAGAPSPHVSDRFGRACSSCHQIINPQRDLAIPFVPIPSGAISPHRDGRESQACSRCHRILARKNIPTRTQPQQNAVAQGIPVAIVPPLPPLPSPPAVRDNEWHEKFRPIRFQGKILAVAGKNLSLGRNNINILINDGINQPSWYNLAPEWYLKSTKCNVSYGLYVKGTAFRELGGTNTLRYGQNLSVNGQYCPLRNSHMEGLWNPATRHHNEEEAELE
;
A
#
# COMPACT_ATOMS: atom_id res chain seq x y z
N MET A 1 -46.96 10.61 -50.76
CA MET A 1 -45.84 10.14 -51.61
C MET A 1 -44.92 9.28 -50.75
N GLY A 2 -45.14 7.97 -50.72
CA GLY A 2 -44.30 7.03 -49.97
C GLY A 2 -43.15 6.55 -50.84
N GLY A 3 -41.97 7.13 -50.65
CA GLY A 3 -40.77 6.72 -51.37
C GLY A 3 -40.30 5.36 -50.87
N HIS A 4 -40.59 4.30 -51.62
CA HIS A 4 -39.96 2.99 -51.41
C HIS A 4 -38.45 3.16 -51.61
N MET A 5 -37.72 3.17 -50.50
CA MET A 5 -36.26 3.19 -50.50
C MET A 5 -35.77 1.90 -51.16
N LYS A 6 -34.94 2.01 -52.20
CA LYS A 6 -34.44 0.84 -52.95
C LYS A 6 -33.66 -0.07 -52.00
N PHE A 7 -33.93 -1.37 -52.04
CA PHE A 7 -33.33 -2.37 -51.14
C PHE A 7 -31.80 -2.23 -51.02
N GLY A 8 -31.09 -1.95 -52.13
CA GLY A 8 -29.64 -1.73 -52.11
C GLY A 8 -29.18 -0.52 -51.28
N MET A 9 -29.99 0.53 -51.18
CA MET A 9 -29.70 1.71 -50.36
C MET A 9 -29.79 1.39 -48.86
N TRP A 10 -30.67 0.45 -48.48
CA TRP A 10 -30.80 -0.03 -47.12
C TRP A 10 -29.55 -0.80 -46.68
N ILE A 11 -29.04 -1.70 -47.54
CA ILE A 11 -27.82 -2.49 -47.25
C ILE A 11 -26.61 -1.58 -47.02
N MET A 12 -26.42 -0.55 -47.87
CA MET A 12 -25.29 0.38 -47.70
C MET A 12 -25.40 1.20 -46.42
N ALA A 13 -26.61 1.66 -46.06
CA ALA A 13 -26.84 2.39 -44.82
C ALA A 13 -26.55 1.52 -43.59
N THR A 14 -27.00 0.27 -43.58
CA THR A 14 -26.74 -0.67 -42.48
C THR A 14 -25.24 -0.98 -42.35
N GLY A 15 -24.54 -1.22 -43.47
CA GLY A 15 -23.10 -1.48 -43.46
C GLY A 15 -22.29 -0.31 -42.88
N LEU A 16 -22.66 0.92 -43.23
CA LEU A 16 -21.98 2.12 -42.76
C LEU A 16 -22.24 2.37 -41.27
N MET A 17 -23.46 2.14 -40.80
CA MET A 17 -23.82 2.21 -39.38
C MET A 17 -23.07 1.16 -38.55
N LEU A 18 -23.06 -0.10 -39.01
CA LEU A 18 -22.38 -1.19 -38.31
C LEU A 18 -20.86 -0.99 -38.28
N GLY A 19 -20.27 -0.59 -39.41
CA GLY A 19 -18.83 -0.32 -39.53
C GLY A 19 -18.38 0.86 -38.65
N THR A 20 -19.16 1.94 -38.63
CA THR A 20 -18.87 3.10 -37.78
C THR A 20 -19.04 2.75 -36.30
N GLY A 21 -20.07 1.97 -35.95
CA GLY A 21 -20.26 1.47 -34.58
C GLY A 21 -19.08 0.62 -34.09
N LEU A 22 -18.60 -0.33 -34.90
CA LEU A 22 -17.42 -1.14 -34.57
C LEU A 22 -16.14 -0.31 -34.47
N PHE A 23 -15.95 0.67 -35.35
CA PHE A 23 -14.80 1.57 -35.30
C PHE A 23 -14.81 2.45 -34.05
N LEU A 24 -15.96 3.01 -33.69
CA LEU A 24 -16.09 3.82 -32.47
C LEU A 24 -15.87 2.97 -31.21
N MET A 25 -16.35 1.72 -31.18
CA MET A 25 -16.02 0.79 -30.10
C MET A 25 -14.51 0.48 -30.07
N ALA A 26 -13.84 0.28 -31.21
CA ALA A 26 -12.39 0.04 -31.22
C ALA A 26 -11.55 1.26 -30.79
N VAL A 27 -11.98 2.47 -31.11
CA VAL A 27 -11.23 3.71 -30.81
C VAL A 27 -11.47 4.19 -29.37
N PHE A 28 -12.68 4.00 -28.84
CA PHE A 28 -13.07 4.54 -27.54
C PHE A 28 -13.23 3.49 -26.44
N ASP A 29 -13.22 2.19 -26.77
CA ASP A 29 -13.31 1.14 -25.77
C ASP A 29 -11.92 0.70 -25.30
N VAL A 30 -11.86 0.46 -24.00
CA VAL A 30 -10.68 0.28 -23.20
C VAL A 30 -10.14 -1.12 -23.46
N ASP A 31 -9.34 -1.31 -24.52
CA ASP A 31 -8.55 -2.51 -24.82
C ASP A 31 -9.21 -3.82 -24.35
N PRO A 32 -10.09 -4.47 -25.14
CA PRO A 32 -10.92 -5.60 -24.70
C PRO A 32 -10.12 -6.84 -24.25
N TRP A 33 -8.80 -6.82 -24.44
CA TRP A 33 -7.85 -7.84 -23.98
C TRP A 33 -7.19 -7.50 -22.63
N LYS A 34 -7.37 -6.27 -22.13
CA LYS A 34 -7.12 -5.96 -20.72
C LYS A 34 -8.27 -6.55 -19.91
N ASP A 35 -8.06 -7.78 -19.46
CA ASP A 35 -8.89 -8.35 -18.41
C ASP A 35 -8.92 -7.32 -17.25
N PRO A 36 -10.08 -6.71 -16.96
CA PRO A 36 -10.15 -5.65 -15.97
C PRO A 36 -9.60 -6.21 -14.65
N GLY A 37 -9.92 -7.48 -14.34
CA GLY A 37 -9.62 -8.20 -13.11
C GLY A 37 -8.18 -8.15 -12.60
N TYR A 38 -7.18 -8.02 -13.48
CA TYR A 38 -5.77 -8.15 -13.08
C TYR A 38 -5.16 -6.90 -12.44
N ASN A 39 -5.77 -5.72 -12.57
CA ASN A 39 -5.25 -4.48 -11.97
C ASN A 39 -5.78 -4.21 -10.54
N TYR A 40 -6.47 -5.18 -9.92
CA TYR A 40 -7.28 -4.93 -8.71
C TYR A 40 -6.80 -5.62 -7.46
N ALA A 41 -5.76 -6.45 -7.56
CA ALA A 41 -5.25 -7.08 -6.37
C ALA A 41 -4.50 -6.01 -5.54
N PRO A 42 -4.72 -5.97 -4.22
CA PRO A 42 -4.12 -4.94 -3.37
C PRO A 42 -2.59 -4.99 -3.51
N PRO A 43 -1.89 -3.86 -3.36
CA PRO A 43 -0.43 -3.88 -3.34
C PRO A 43 0.06 -4.81 -2.23
N ILE A 44 1.05 -5.66 -2.52
CA ILE A 44 1.63 -6.60 -1.56
C ILE A 44 3.12 -6.33 -1.39
N ALA A 45 3.65 -6.60 -0.19
CA ALA A 45 5.09 -6.55 0.03
C ALA A 45 5.81 -7.62 -0.81
N ALA A 46 7.00 -7.29 -1.33
CA ALA A 46 7.86 -8.27 -1.98
C ALA A 46 8.16 -9.45 -1.03
N GLY A 47 7.88 -10.68 -1.48
CA GLY A 47 8.05 -11.91 -0.70
C GLY A 47 6.86 -12.27 0.21
N ALA A 48 5.76 -11.51 0.18
CA ALA A 48 4.55 -11.89 0.91
C ALA A 48 4.03 -13.26 0.42
N PRO A 49 3.76 -14.22 1.33
CA PRO A 49 3.23 -15.52 0.95
C PRO A 49 1.84 -15.37 0.31
N SER A 50 1.56 -16.16 -0.73
CA SER A 50 0.25 -16.17 -1.39
C SER A 50 -0.81 -16.74 -0.44
N PRO A 51 -1.86 -15.98 -0.05
CA PRO A 51 -2.96 -16.51 0.75
C PRO A 51 -3.96 -17.32 -0.09
N HIS A 52 -3.82 -17.32 -1.42
CA HIS A 52 -4.72 -18.02 -2.33
C HIS A 52 -4.24 -19.45 -2.58
N VAL A 53 -5.16 -20.42 -2.48
CA VAL A 53 -4.94 -21.86 -2.72
C VAL A 53 -5.35 -22.32 -4.14
N SER A 54 -5.70 -21.36 -5.01
CA SER A 54 -6.16 -21.65 -6.38
C SER A 54 -5.01 -21.82 -7.38
N ASP A 55 -5.35 -22.11 -8.64
CA ASP A 55 -4.47 -22.13 -9.82
C ASP A 55 -3.56 -20.88 -9.98
N ARG A 56 -3.85 -19.82 -9.23
CA ARG A 56 -3.02 -18.61 -9.12
C ARG A 56 -1.73 -18.80 -8.32
N PHE A 57 -1.59 -19.88 -7.55
CA PHE A 57 -0.39 -20.16 -6.76
C PHE A 57 0.89 -20.31 -7.61
N GLY A 58 0.74 -20.75 -8.87
CA GLY A 58 1.87 -20.89 -9.81
C GLY A 58 2.19 -19.63 -10.63
N ARG A 59 1.42 -18.56 -10.51
CA ARG A 59 1.64 -17.33 -11.29
C ARG A 59 2.54 -16.35 -10.53
N ALA A 60 3.33 -15.57 -11.25
CA ALA A 60 4.10 -14.49 -10.64
C ALA A 60 3.14 -13.46 -10.00
N CYS A 61 3.33 -13.12 -8.73
CA CYS A 61 2.43 -12.21 -8.00
C CYS A 61 2.28 -10.84 -8.69
N SER A 62 3.31 -10.39 -9.41
CA SER A 62 3.32 -9.14 -10.17
C SER A 62 2.36 -9.11 -11.36
N SER A 63 1.80 -10.27 -11.75
CA SER A 63 0.76 -10.33 -12.79
C SER A 63 -0.60 -9.81 -12.32
N CYS A 64 -0.84 -9.78 -11.00
CA CYS A 64 -2.11 -9.36 -10.41
C CYS A 64 -1.95 -8.24 -9.38
N HIS A 65 -0.83 -8.25 -8.65
CA HIS A 65 -0.55 -7.30 -7.58
C HIS A 65 0.53 -6.32 -7.99
N GLN A 66 0.36 -5.05 -7.60
CA GLN A 66 1.50 -4.15 -7.54
C GLN A 66 2.42 -4.63 -6.40
N ILE A 67 3.59 -5.13 -6.75
CA ILE A 67 4.58 -5.54 -5.75
C ILE A 67 5.20 -4.27 -5.18
N ILE A 68 4.87 -3.97 -3.92
CA ILE A 68 5.59 -3.01 -3.10
C ILE A 68 6.94 -3.65 -2.83
N ASN A 69 7.87 -3.47 -3.76
CA ASN A 69 9.25 -3.76 -3.53
C ASN A 69 9.83 -2.50 -2.90
N PRO A 70 10.04 -2.47 -1.57
CA PRO A 70 10.69 -1.34 -0.95
C PRO A 70 11.93 -1.01 -1.78
N GLN A 71 12.80 -1.96 -2.11
CA GLN A 71 14.06 -1.68 -2.81
C GLN A 71 13.97 -1.07 -4.23
N ARG A 72 12.82 -1.12 -4.94
CA ARG A 72 12.70 -0.57 -6.31
C ARG A 72 11.95 0.77 -6.40
N ASP A 73 10.92 0.98 -5.57
CA ASP A 73 10.27 2.30 -5.46
C ASP A 73 11.09 3.26 -4.57
N LEU A 74 12.09 2.69 -3.92
CA LEU A 74 13.20 3.40 -3.34
C LEU A 74 14.18 3.79 -4.45
N ALA A 75 14.19 5.08 -4.79
CA ALA A 75 15.46 5.77 -4.85
C ALA A 75 16.13 5.69 -3.45
N ILE A 76 16.56 4.48 -3.04
CA ILE A 76 17.44 4.30 -1.88
C ILE A 76 18.85 4.60 -2.35
N PRO A 77 19.67 5.27 -1.52
CA PRO A 77 21.09 5.37 -1.74
C PRO A 77 21.65 3.95 -1.77
N PHE A 78 22.08 3.52 -2.96
CA PHE A 78 22.86 2.31 -3.18
C PHE A 78 23.78 2.05 -1.98
N VAL A 79 23.52 0.98 -1.20
CA VAL A 79 24.42 0.61 -0.09
C VAL A 79 25.78 0.38 -0.72
N PRO A 80 26.77 1.23 -0.40
CA PRO A 80 28.05 1.12 -1.06
C PRO A 80 28.74 -0.13 -0.55
N ILE A 81 29.10 -1.05 -1.44
CA ILE A 81 29.87 -2.24 -1.08
C ILE A 81 31.31 -2.08 -1.57
N PRO A 82 32.31 -2.57 -0.82
CA PRO A 82 33.68 -2.55 -1.29
C PRO A 82 33.85 -3.44 -2.52
N SER A 83 34.70 -3.00 -3.46
CA SER A 83 35.04 -3.78 -4.65
C SER A 83 35.61 -5.15 -4.27
N GLY A 84 34.98 -6.20 -4.81
CA GLY A 84 35.29 -7.61 -4.52
C GLY A 84 34.60 -8.20 -3.28
N ALA A 85 33.59 -7.54 -2.71
CA ALA A 85 32.76 -8.14 -1.67
C ALA A 85 32.08 -9.42 -2.18
N ILE A 86 32.15 -10.51 -1.39
CA ILE A 86 31.48 -11.78 -1.69
C ILE A 86 29.98 -11.59 -1.45
N SER A 87 29.16 -12.04 -2.42
CA SER A 87 27.70 -12.01 -2.25
C SER A 87 27.29 -12.92 -1.09
N PRO A 88 26.56 -12.41 -0.07
CA PRO A 88 26.00 -13.25 0.99
C PRO A 88 24.68 -13.93 0.57
N HIS A 89 24.24 -13.73 -0.67
CA HIS A 89 22.98 -14.27 -1.18
C HIS A 89 23.16 -15.65 -1.82
N ARG A 90 22.05 -16.40 -1.90
CA ARG A 90 21.96 -17.74 -2.51
C ARG A 90 20.70 -17.92 -3.38
N ASP A 91 20.12 -16.82 -3.81
CA ASP A 91 18.83 -16.78 -4.51
C ASP A 91 18.97 -16.40 -5.99
N GLY A 92 20.14 -16.67 -6.56
CA GLY A 92 20.49 -16.35 -7.95
C GLY A 92 21.02 -14.93 -8.12
N ARG A 93 20.95 -14.04 -7.12
CA ARG A 93 21.52 -12.69 -7.19
C ARG A 93 23.05 -12.68 -7.19
N GLU A 94 23.68 -13.72 -6.64
CA GLU A 94 25.11 -13.96 -6.67
C GLU A 94 25.67 -14.17 -8.09
N SER A 95 24.82 -14.54 -9.06
CA SER A 95 25.20 -14.69 -10.46
C SER A 95 25.13 -13.37 -11.26
N GLN A 96 24.60 -12.30 -10.66
CA GLN A 96 24.44 -11.01 -11.31
C GLN A 96 25.62 -10.08 -10.98
N ALA A 97 25.95 -9.17 -11.90
CA ALA A 97 26.93 -8.13 -11.63
C ALA A 97 26.45 -7.26 -10.44
N CYS A 98 27.25 -7.19 -9.37
CA CYS A 98 26.88 -6.47 -8.15
C CYS A 98 26.52 -5.00 -8.40
N SER A 99 27.11 -4.39 -9.44
CA SER A 99 26.82 -3.02 -9.89
C SER A 99 25.38 -2.79 -10.37
N ARG A 100 24.60 -3.84 -10.64
CA ARG A 100 23.16 -3.72 -10.97
C ARG A 100 22.32 -3.31 -9.78
N CYS A 101 22.75 -3.62 -8.56
CA CYS A 101 21.97 -3.41 -7.33
C CYS A 101 22.74 -2.60 -6.27
N HIS A 102 24.06 -2.51 -6.35
CA HIS A 102 24.93 -1.83 -5.39
C HIS A 102 25.85 -0.81 -6.06
N ARG A 103 26.23 0.22 -5.31
CA ARG A 103 27.30 1.14 -5.69
C ARG A 103 28.62 0.55 -5.23
N ILE A 104 29.54 0.30 -6.15
CA ILE A 104 30.82 -0.30 -5.80
C ILE A 104 31.78 0.81 -5.37
N LEU A 105 32.24 0.78 -4.11
CA LEU A 105 33.32 1.63 -3.64
C LEU A 105 34.64 1.10 -4.19
N ALA A 106 35.41 1.96 -4.87
CA ALA A 106 36.78 1.65 -5.22
C ALA A 106 37.55 1.31 -3.93
N ARG A 107 38.37 0.24 -3.97
CA ARG A 107 39.25 -0.11 -2.83
C ARG A 107 40.16 1.09 -2.57
N LYS A 108 39.82 1.88 -1.56
CA LYS A 108 40.77 2.80 -0.95
C LYS A 108 41.73 1.88 -0.20
N ASN A 109 43.02 1.89 -0.55
CA ASN A 109 44.04 1.14 0.17
C ASN A 109 44.05 1.62 1.63
N ILE A 110 43.33 0.92 2.51
CA ILE A 110 43.31 1.20 3.94
C ILE A 110 44.09 0.08 4.63
N PRO A 111 45.16 0.41 5.37
CA PRO A 111 45.95 -0.58 6.09
C PRO A 111 45.11 -1.23 7.20
N THR A 112 45.16 -2.56 7.23
CA THR A 112 44.46 -3.45 8.18
C THR A 112 44.75 -3.04 9.63
N ARG A 113 43.70 -2.73 10.39
CA ARG A 113 43.79 -2.51 11.85
C ARG A 113 43.21 -3.71 12.58
N THR A 114 44.08 -4.43 13.28
CA THR A 114 43.77 -5.56 14.17
C THR A 114 42.97 -5.07 15.38
N GLN A 115 41.80 -5.67 15.65
CA GLN A 115 41.05 -5.44 16.88
C GLN A 115 41.29 -6.59 17.89
N PRO A 116 41.47 -6.28 19.19
CA PRO A 116 41.64 -7.28 20.23
C PRO A 116 40.29 -7.80 20.76
N GLN A 117 40.19 -9.12 20.93
CA GLN A 117 39.12 -9.82 21.65
C GLN A 117 39.12 -9.43 23.13
N GLN A 118 37.98 -8.99 23.65
CA GLN A 118 37.74 -8.90 25.09
C GLN A 118 36.79 -10.02 25.53
N ASN A 119 37.34 -10.99 26.25
CA ASN A 119 36.58 -11.99 27.01
C ASN A 119 36.19 -11.37 28.35
N ALA A 120 34.89 -11.18 28.60
CA ALA A 120 34.35 -10.82 29.90
C ALA A 120 33.78 -12.07 30.58
N VAL A 121 34.33 -12.39 31.75
CA VAL A 121 33.91 -13.52 32.61
C VAL A 121 32.85 -13.00 33.58
N ALA A 122 31.66 -13.60 33.55
CA ALA A 122 30.57 -13.27 34.46
C ALA A 122 30.77 -13.94 35.83
N GLN A 123 30.78 -13.14 36.91
CA GLN A 123 30.78 -13.64 38.29
C GLN A 123 29.34 -13.80 38.79
N GLY A 124 29.02 -15.00 39.29
CA GLY A 124 27.70 -15.34 39.84
C GLY A 124 27.52 -14.85 41.28
N ILE A 125 26.36 -14.25 41.55
CA ILE A 125 25.92 -13.82 42.88
C ILE A 125 24.97 -14.90 43.46
N PRO A 126 25.13 -15.33 44.72
CA PRO A 126 24.23 -16.30 45.34
C PRO A 126 22.84 -15.68 45.59
N VAL A 127 21.81 -16.37 45.12
CA VAL A 127 20.39 -15.98 45.29
C VAL A 127 19.85 -16.59 46.59
N ALA A 128 19.33 -15.74 47.47
CA ALA A 128 18.64 -16.16 48.69
C ALA A 128 17.28 -16.80 48.36
N ILE A 129 16.98 -17.92 49.02
CA ILE A 129 15.73 -18.67 48.85
C ILE A 129 14.62 -17.93 49.59
N VAL A 130 13.73 -17.29 48.83
CA VAL A 130 12.52 -16.62 49.35
C VAL A 130 11.39 -17.66 49.41
N PRO A 131 10.59 -17.71 50.50
CA PRO A 131 9.43 -18.60 50.60
C PRO A 131 8.42 -18.35 49.45
N PRO A 132 7.65 -19.37 49.05
CA PRO A 132 6.72 -19.28 47.94
C PRO A 132 5.64 -18.23 48.22
N LEU A 133 5.56 -17.23 47.35
CA LEU A 133 4.48 -16.24 47.40
C LEU A 133 3.12 -16.94 47.22
N PRO A 134 2.06 -16.45 47.89
CA PRO A 134 0.70 -16.92 47.64
C PRO A 134 0.35 -16.81 46.15
N PRO A 135 -0.49 -17.71 45.61
CA PRO A 135 -0.90 -17.66 44.22
C PRO A 135 -1.59 -16.33 43.95
N LEU A 136 -1.02 -15.56 43.01
CA LEU A 136 -1.64 -14.34 42.53
C LEU A 136 -3.04 -14.65 41.99
N PRO A 137 -4.03 -13.79 42.24
CA PRO A 137 -5.33 -13.93 41.61
C PRO A 137 -5.15 -14.03 40.09
N SER A 138 -5.92 -14.93 39.46
CA SER A 138 -5.91 -15.09 38.01
C SER A 138 -6.07 -13.72 37.37
N PRO A 139 -5.18 -13.33 36.44
CA PRO A 139 -5.32 -12.05 35.76
C PRO A 139 -6.72 -11.99 35.12
N PRO A 140 -7.39 -10.83 35.15
CA PRO A 140 -8.66 -10.67 34.45
C PRO A 140 -8.49 -11.12 33.00
N ALA A 141 -9.50 -11.79 32.46
CA ALA A 141 -9.50 -12.23 31.07
C ALA A 141 -9.05 -11.06 30.18
N VAL A 142 -8.00 -11.28 29.40
CA VAL A 142 -7.45 -10.28 28.48
C VAL A 142 -8.61 -9.84 27.59
N ARG A 143 -9.12 -8.63 27.83
CA ARG A 143 -10.05 -8.01 26.89
C ARG A 143 -9.29 -7.84 25.59
N ASP A 144 -9.94 -8.18 24.47
CA ASP A 144 -9.33 -7.95 23.17
C ASP A 144 -8.90 -6.49 23.08
N ASN A 145 -7.59 -6.28 22.94
CA ASN A 145 -6.99 -4.95 22.87
C ASN A 145 -7.80 -4.07 21.92
N GLU A 146 -8.33 -2.97 22.46
CA GLU A 146 -9.10 -2.01 21.69
C GLU A 146 -8.23 -1.42 20.57
N TRP A 147 -8.85 -0.98 19.47
CA TRP A 147 -8.14 -0.52 18.27
C TRP A 147 -7.09 0.55 18.58
N HIS A 148 -7.34 1.43 19.54
CA HIS A 148 -6.40 2.48 19.93
C HIS A 148 -5.09 1.95 20.55
N GLU A 149 -5.07 0.70 21.04
CA GLU A 149 -3.86 0.05 21.57
C GLU A 149 -2.99 -0.57 20.48
N LYS A 150 -3.56 -0.91 19.32
CA LYS A 150 -2.85 -1.55 18.20
C LYS A 150 -2.30 -0.54 17.19
N PHE A 151 -2.81 0.68 17.20
CA PHE A 151 -2.52 1.69 16.18
C PHE A 151 -1.93 2.96 16.80
N ARG A 152 -0.84 3.44 16.18
CA ARG A 152 -0.24 4.73 16.53
C ARG A 152 -0.61 5.78 15.50
N PRO A 153 -1.16 6.94 15.93
CA PRO A 153 -1.37 8.05 15.02
C PRO A 153 -0.02 8.62 14.56
N ILE A 154 0.08 8.88 13.26
CA ILE A 154 1.23 9.50 12.61
C ILE A 154 0.75 10.64 11.72
N ARG A 155 1.53 11.70 11.65
CA ARG A 155 1.32 12.77 10.67
C ARG A 155 2.03 12.41 9.37
N PHE A 156 1.46 12.80 8.25
CA PHE A 156 2.10 12.67 6.95
C PHE A 156 1.86 13.92 6.11
N GLN A 157 2.80 14.20 5.22
CA GLN A 157 2.66 15.22 4.18
C GLN A 157 3.58 14.87 3.01
N GLY A 158 3.28 15.35 1.82
CA GLY A 158 4.16 15.15 0.68
C GLY A 158 3.45 15.15 -0.66
N LYS A 159 4.22 14.87 -1.71
CA LYS A 159 3.72 14.76 -3.08
C LYS A 159 3.25 13.33 -3.36
N ILE A 160 2.11 13.19 -4.02
CA ILE A 160 1.59 11.90 -4.46
C ILE A 160 2.41 11.40 -5.64
N LEU A 161 3.04 10.22 -5.48
CA LEU A 161 3.80 9.53 -6.52
C LEU A 161 2.98 8.45 -7.24
N ALA A 162 1.96 7.89 -6.62
CA ALA A 162 1.09 6.90 -7.24
C ALA A 162 -0.29 6.89 -6.57
N VAL A 163 -1.30 6.50 -7.34
CA VAL A 163 -2.67 6.30 -6.86
C VAL A 163 -3.12 4.92 -7.36
N ALA A 164 -3.44 4.02 -6.45
CA ALA A 164 -3.93 2.67 -6.73
C ALA A 164 -5.38 2.52 -6.22
N GLY A 165 -6.19 1.69 -6.89
CA GLY A 165 -7.58 1.44 -6.52
C GLY A 165 -8.60 2.46 -7.07
N LYS A 166 -8.19 3.33 -8.00
CA LYS A 166 -9.07 4.26 -8.70
C LYS A 166 -9.80 3.52 -9.83
N ASN A 167 -10.89 2.81 -9.51
CA ASN A 167 -11.71 2.14 -10.52
C ASN A 167 -13.19 2.53 -10.40
N LEU A 168 -13.74 2.95 -11.54
CA LEU A 168 -15.08 3.52 -11.71
C LEU A 168 -16.20 2.47 -11.62
N SER A 169 -15.92 1.20 -11.90
CA SER A 169 -17.00 0.20 -12.09
C SER A 169 -17.69 -0.26 -10.80
N LEU A 170 -17.08 -0.08 -9.63
CA LEU A 170 -17.71 -0.49 -8.36
C LEU A 170 -17.64 0.55 -7.25
N GLY A 171 -16.75 1.54 -7.30
CA GLY A 171 -16.64 2.65 -6.34
C GLY A 171 -16.45 2.25 -4.86
N ARG A 172 -16.54 0.98 -4.49
CA ARG A 172 -16.59 0.51 -3.09
C ARG A 172 -15.22 0.29 -2.47
N ASN A 173 -14.16 0.24 -3.29
CA ASN A 173 -12.82 -0.03 -2.80
C ASN A 173 -12.13 1.27 -2.35
N ASN A 174 -11.37 1.17 -1.27
CA ASN A 174 -10.56 2.26 -0.78
C ASN A 174 -9.44 2.59 -1.76
N ILE A 175 -9.17 3.89 -1.94
CA ILE A 175 -8.01 4.35 -2.72
C ILE A 175 -6.75 4.21 -1.86
N ASN A 176 -5.66 3.75 -2.46
CA ASN A 176 -4.33 3.77 -1.84
C ASN A 176 -3.47 4.82 -2.56
N ILE A 177 -2.77 5.67 -1.81
CA ILE A 177 -1.82 6.65 -2.38
C ILE A 177 -0.41 6.41 -1.86
N LEU A 178 0.58 6.54 -2.74
CA LEU A 178 1.99 6.54 -2.40
C LEU A 178 2.45 7.98 -2.25
N ILE A 179 2.95 8.34 -1.06
CA ILE A 179 3.35 9.71 -0.73
C ILE A 179 4.86 9.75 -0.52
N ASN A 180 5.51 10.77 -1.11
CA ASN A 180 6.89 11.13 -0.85
C ASN A 180 6.95 12.47 -0.12
N ASP A 181 7.47 12.46 1.10
CA ASP A 181 7.64 13.64 1.96
C ASP A 181 8.99 14.35 1.75
N GLY A 182 9.87 13.77 0.91
CA GLY A 182 11.21 14.27 0.60
C GLY A 182 12.27 13.97 1.66
N ILE A 183 11.90 13.34 2.78
CA ILE A 183 12.80 13.05 3.90
C ILE A 183 12.87 11.55 4.16
N ASN A 184 11.71 10.91 4.27
CA ASN A 184 11.54 9.49 4.52
C ASN A 184 11.28 8.72 3.22
N GLN A 185 11.32 7.40 3.34
CA GLN A 185 10.96 6.51 2.26
C GLN A 185 9.48 6.69 1.85
N PRO A 186 9.17 6.68 0.52
CA PRO A 186 7.80 6.76 0.05
C PRO A 186 6.93 5.69 0.71
N SER A 187 5.74 6.09 1.13
CA SER A 187 4.89 5.29 1.99
C SER A 187 3.46 5.22 1.47
N TRP A 188 2.85 4.04 1.54
CA TRP A 188 1.47 3.82 1.12
C TRP A 188 0.46 4.16 2.21
N TYR A 189 -0.61 4.85 1.82
CA TYR A 189 -1.72 5.28 2.67
C TYR A 189 -3.05 4.83 2.08
N ASN A 190 -3.83 4.11 2.87
CA ASN A 190 -5.19 3.69 2.55
C ASN A 190 -6.19 4.77 2.95
N LEU A 191 -6.90 5.32 1.99
CA LEU A 191 -7.86 6.40 2.16
C LEU A 191 -9.30 5.87 2.10
N ALA A 192 -10.25 6.78 1.89
CA ALA A 192 -11.64 6.46 1.60
C ALA A 192 -11.82 6.02 0.12
N PRO A 193 -12.98 5.44 -0.23
CA PRO A 193 -13.36 5.20 -1.60
C PRO A 193 -13.51 6.50 -2.41
N GLU A 194 -13.39 6.39 -3.73
CA GLU A 194 -13.36 7.54 -4.63
C GLU A 194 -14.60 8.42 -4.53
N TRP A 195 -15.80 7.82 -4.47
CA TRP A 195 -17.04 8.60 -4.39
C TRP A 195 -17.11 9.47 -3.14
N TYR A 196 -16.55 9.00 -2.01
CA TYR A 196 -16.54 9.74 -0.75
C TYR A 196 -15.52 10.88 -0.80
N LEU A 197 -14.34 10.63 -1.38
CA LEU A 197 -13.35 11.68 -1.60
C LEU A 197 -13.88 12.76 -2.55
N LYS A 198 -14.67 12.37 -3.56
CA LYS A 198 -15.32 13.29 -4.48
C LYS A 198 -16.42 14.12 -3.80
N SER A 199 -17.27 13.49 -2.98
CA SER A 199 -18.33 14.21 -2.25
C SER A 199 -17.77 15.20 -1.22
N THR A 200 -16.62 14.90 -0.63
CA THR A 200 -15.93 15.76 0.33
C THR A 200 -14.98 16.78 -0.31
N LYS A 201 -14.88 16.80 -1.65
CA LYS A 201 -13.99 17.67 -2.44
C LYS A 201 -12.48 17.42 -2.20
N CYS A 202 -12.10 16.23 -1.74
CA CYS A 202 -10.69 15.82 -1.58
C CYS A 202 -10.24 14.84 -2.68
N ASN A 203 -10.39 15.24 -3.94
CA ASN A 203 -9.92 14.44 -5.07
C ASN A 203 -8.39 14.31 -5.05
N VAL A 204 -7.90 13.08 -4.95
CA VAL A 204 -6.47 12.76 -5.02
C VAL A 204 -6.07 12.41 -6.45
N SER A 205 -4.91 12.91 -6.88
CA SER A 205 -4.31 12.59 -8.17
C SER A 205 -2.79 12.66 -8.10
N TYR A 206 -2.13 12.01 -9.07
CA TYR A 206 -0.68 12.03 -9.17
C TYR A 206 -0.15 13.47 -9.17
N GLY A 207 0.93 13.69 -8.43
CA GLY A 207 1.63 14.97 -8.38
C GLY A 207 1.03 16.02 -7.44
N LEU A 208 -0.17 15.80 -6.87
CA LEU A 208 -0.73 16.71 -5.86
C LEU A 208 0.07 16.64 -4.56
N TYR A 209 0.08 17.75 -3.82
CA TYR A 209 0.60 17.81 -2.47
C TYR A 209 -0.54 17.57 -1.48
N VAL A 210 -0.30 16.68 -0.51
CA VAL A 210 -1.27 16.31 0.51
C VAL A 210 -0.65 16.35 1.90
N LYS A 211 -1.48 16.48 2.92
CA LYS A 211 -1.09 16.35 4.34
C LYS A 211 -2.23 15.77 5.17
N GLY A 212 -1.95 15.14 6.30
CA GLY A 212 -2.99 14.61 7.17
C GLY A 212 -2.46 13.79 8.33
N THR A 213 -3.37 13.06 8.99
CA THR A 213 -3.05 12.04 9.98
C THR A 213 -3.48 10.67 9.50
N ALA A 214 -2.70 9.66 9.85
CA ALA A 214 -2.99 8.26 9.56
C ALA A 214 -2.67 7.41 10.78
N PHE A 215 -3.25 6.21 10.84
CA PHE A 215 -2.96 5.20 11.83
C PHE A 215 -1.97 4.19 11.25
N ARG A 216 -0.91 3.90 12.02
CA ARG A 216 0.06 2.85 11.70
C ARG A 216 -0.07 1.73 12.72
N GLU A 217 -0.23 0.50 12.24
CA GLU A 217 -0.24 -0.69 13.07
C GLU A 217 1.12 -0.89 13.76
N LEU A 218 1.11 -1.25 15.05
CA LEU A 218 2.31 -1.57 15.81
C LEU A 218 2.84 -2.96 15.44
N GLY A 219 4.15 -3.09 15.32
CA GLY A 219 4.83 -4.39 15.11
C GLY A 219 5.03 -4.82 13.65
N GLY A 220 4.35 -4.21 12.69
CA GLY A 220 4.56 -4.54 11.27
C GLY A 220 5.55 -3.61 10.57
N THR A 221 6.60 -4.19 9.98
CA THR A 221 7.47 -3.47 9.03
C THR A 221 6.76 -3.41 7.68
N ASN A 222 6.64 -2.22 7.08
CA ASN A 222 5.88 -1.99 5.83
C ASN A 222 4.35 -2.14 5.91
N THR A 223 3.74 -1.88 7.07
CA THR A 223 2.27 -1.89 7.18
C THR A 223 1.64 -0.72 6.43
N LEU A 224 0.50 -1.02 5.81
CA LEU A 224 -0.39 -0.05 5.21
C LEU A 224 -0.83 0.95 6.28
N ARG A 225 -0.77 2.25 5.97
CA ARG A 225 -1.19 3.31 6.90
C ARG A 225 -2.62 3.71 6.60
N TYR A 226 -3.49 3.72 7.59
CA TYR A 226 -4.91 4.03 7.39
C TYR A 226 -5.16 5.52 7.61
N GLY A 227 -5.48 6.27 6.56
CA GLY A 227 -5.74 7.71 6.65
C GLY A 227 -6.92 8.01 7.57
N GLN A 228 -6.70 8.83 8.59
CA GLN A 228 -7.75 9.31 9.49
C GLN A 228 -8.36 10.60 8.97
N ASN A 229 -7.52 11.55 8.56
CA ASN A 229 -7.91 12.75 7.84
C ASN A 229 -6.93 13.04 6.71
N LEU A 230 -7.39 13.80 5.73
CA LEU A 230 -6.62 14.17 4.56
C LEU A 230 -6.94 15.62 4.22
N SER A 231 -5.89 16.38 3.91
CA SER A 231 -6.00 17.68 3.31
C SER A 231 -5.34 17.69 1.94
N VAL A 232 -6.12 18.07 0.93
CA VAL A 232 -5.70 18.17 -0.47
C VAL A 232 -5.95 19.60 -0.93
N ASN A 233 -4.92 20.32 -1.35
CA ASN A 233 -5.04 21.73 -1.78
C ASN A 233 -5.76 22.64 -0.76
N GLY A 234 -5.55 22.41 0.54
CA GLY A 234 -6.17 23.19 1.61
C GLY A 234 -7.59 22.76 2.01
N GLN A 235 -8.27 21.95 1.20
CA GLN A 235 -9.53 21.32 1.60
C GLN A 235 -9.24 20.26 2.67
N TYR A 236 -9.99 20.25 3.76
CA TYR A 236 -9.89 19.23 4.83
C TYR A 236 -11.02 18.20 4.70
N CYS A 237 -10.67 16.92 4.74
CA CYS A 237 -11.61 15.82 4.67
C CYS A 237 -11.35 14.79 5.78
N PRO A 238 -12.30 14.62 6.71
CA PRO A 238 -12.23 13.52 7.65
C PRO A 238 -12.51 12.22 6.89
N LEU A 239 -11.76 11.17 7.18
CA LEU A 239 -11.89 9.86 6.52
C LEU A 239 -12.39 8.81 7.50
N ARG A 240 -11.82 8.77 8.72
CA ARG A 240 -12.14 7.78 9.75
C ARG A 240 -12.29 8.44 11.12
N ASN A 241 -13.08 7.82 11.99
CA ASN A 241 -13.18 8.19 13.41
C ASN A 241 -11.97 7.67 14.23
N SER A 242 -12.01 7.86 15.54
CA SER A 242 -11.02 7.35 16.51
C SER A 242 -10.95 5.82 16.56
N HIS A 243 -12.04 5.13 16.18
CA HIS A 243 -12.14 3.67 16.12
C HIS A 243 -11.68 3.07 14.78
N MET A 244 -11.06 3.88 13.91
CA MET A 244 -10.65 3.54 12.54
C MET A 244 -11.79 3.16 11.59
N GLU A 245 -13.02 3.45 11.94
CA GLU A 245 -14.16 3.16 11.09
C GLU A 245 -14.31 4.24 10.03
N GLY A 246 -14.55 3.82 8.78
CA GLY A 246 -14.72 4.75 7.67
C GLY A 246 -16.01 5.55 7.81
N LEU A 247 -15.94 6.87 7.68
CA LEU A 247 -17.10 7.77 7.69
C LEU A 247 -18.00 7.60 6.44
N TRP A 248 -17.53 6.84 5.47
CA TRP A 248 -18.30 6.41 4.30
C TRP A 248 -19.14 5.16 4.56
N ASN A 249 -18.94 4.46 5.68
CA ASN A 249 -19.74 3.31 6.05
C ASN A 249 -21.08 3.81 6.65
N PRO A 250 -22.24 3.43 6.11
CA PRO A 250 -23.52 3.84 6.70
C PRO A 250 -23.71 3.38 8.16
N ALA A 251 -23.12 2.25 8.54
CA ALA A 251 -23.21 1.74 9.92
C ALA A 251 -22.57 2.66 10.97
N THR A 252 -21.56 3.46 10.57
CA THR A 252 -20.85 4.36 11.49
C THR A 252 -21.57 5.67 11.71
N ARG A 253 -22.60 5.99 10.89
CA ARG A 253 -23.37 7.22 11.05
C ARG A 253 -24.31 7.18 12.24
N HIS A 254 -24.91 6.03 12.54
CA HIS A 254 -25.88 5.91 13.63
C HIS A 254 -25.25 6.13 15.02
N HIS A 255 -23.99 5.74 15.21
CA HIS A 255 -23.33 5.95 16.50
C HIS A 255 -23.03 7.42 16.82
N ASN A 256 -22.72 8.24 15.81
CA ASN A 256 -22.40 9.64 16.05
C ASN A 256 -23.65 10.50 16.30
N GLU A 257 -24.82 10.09 15.79
CA GLU A 257 -26.09 10.79 16.06
C GLU A 257 -26.58 10.54 17.49
N GLU A 258 -26.37 9.33 18.02
CA GLU A 258 -26.75 8.98 19.39
C GLU A 258 -25.84 9.64 20.45
N GLU A 259 -24.53 9.77 20.19
CA GLU A 259 -23.63 10.52 21.08
C GLU A 259 -23.94 12.04 21.10
N ALA A 260 -24.34 12.61 19.96
CA ALA A 260 -24.68 14.03 19.86
C ALA A 260 -26.02 14.40 20.56
N GLU A 261 -26.88 13.42 20.86
CA GLU A 261 -28.10 13.63 21.66
C GLU A 261 -27.84 13.52 23.17
N LEU A 262 -26.66 13.04 23.59
CA LEU A 262 -26.28 12.86 24.99
C LEU A 262 -25.36 13.98 25.53
N GLU A 263 -24.93 14.91 24.68
CA GLU A 263 -24.18 16.14 25.04
C GLU A 263 -25.09 17.38 25.08
#